data_AF-A0A946L2Q4-F1
#
_entry.id   AF-A0A946L2Q4-F1
#
_cell.length_a   1.000
_cell.length_b   1.000
_cell.length_c   1.000
_cell.angle_alpha   90.00
_cell.angle_beta   90.00
_cell.angle_gamma   90.00
#
_symmetry.space_group_name_H-M   'P 1'
#
loop_
_entity.id
_entity.type
_entity.pdbx_description
1 polymer ?
#
loop_
_entity_poly.entity_id
_entity_poly.type
_entity_poly.pdbx_seq_one_letter_code
_entity_poly.pdbx_strand_id
1 'polypeptide(L)' 'MCGIVGAVAAKNVTPLLLEGLKRLEYRGYDSAGIAVLNQASEIQRVR' A
#
# COMPACT_ATOMS: atom_id res chain seq x y z
N MET A 1 6.62 13.32 -8.31
CA MET A 1 7.46 12.10 -8.30
C MET A 1 6.67 11.03 -7.58
N CYS A 2 6.58 9.78 -8.06
CA CYS A 2 5.74 8.77 -7.40
C CYS A 2 6.59 7.77 -6.59
N GLY A 3 6.02 7.24 -5.52
CA GLY A 3 6.56 6.16 -4.71
C GLY A 3 5.63 4.95 -4.79
N ILE A 4 6.20 3.75 -4.95
CA ILE A 4 5.45 2.50 -5.00
C ILE A 4 6.03 1.55 -3.97
N VAL A 5 5.15 0.89 -3.21
CA VAL A 5 5.50 -0.13 -2.23
C VAL A 5 4.61 -1.35 -2.49
N GLY A 6 5.22 -2.54 -2.51
CA GLY A 6 4.52 -3.82 -2.65
C GLY A 6 4.95 -4.78 -1.55
N ALA A 7 4.02 -5.62 -1.11
CA ALA A 7 4.28 -6.64 -0.10
C ALA A 7 3.40 -7.86 -0.36
N VAL A 8 3.96 -9.05 -0.14
CA VAL A 8 3.27 -10.34 -0.21
C VAL A 8 3.55 -11.08 1.09
N ALA A 9 2.49 -11.44 1.83
CA ALA A 9 2.60 -12.21 3.06
C ALA A 9 1.31 -12.99 3.32
N ALA A 10 1.40 -14.03 4.16
CA ALA A 10 0.24 -14.78 4.63
C ALA A 10 -0.63 -14.01 5.65
N LYS A 11 -0.12 -12.89 6.17
CA LYS A 11 -0.77 -12.00 7.14
C LYS A 11 -1.11 -10.66 6.51
N ASN A 12 -2.00 -9.90 7.15
CA ASN A 12 -2.39 -8.57 6.67
C ASN A 12 -1.16 -7.67 6.43
N VAL A 13 -1.01 -7.21 5.18
CA VAL A 13 0.11 -6.37 4.72
C VAL A 13 -0.19 -4.87 4.72
N THR A 14 -1.45 -4.47 4.93
CA THR A 14 -1.88 -3.07 4.89
C THR A 14 -1.05 -2.14 5.80
N PRO A 15 -0.73 -2.50 7.06
CA PRO A 15 0.11 -1.65 7.92
C PRO A 15 1.53 -1.46 7.36
N LEU A 16 2.08 -2.51 6.73
CA LEU A 16 3.41 -2.48 6.14
C LEU A 16 3.47 -1.56 4.92
N LEU A 17 2.42 -1.61 4.08
CA LEU A 17 2.28 -0.73 2.92
C LEU A 17 2.13 0.73 3.33
N LEU A 18 1.32 1.01 4.35
CA LEU A 18 1.17 2.35 4.94
C LEU A 18 2.51 2.92 5.43
N GLU A 19 3.28 2.12 6.16
CA GLU A 19 4.57 2.57 6.68
C GLU A 19 5.60 2.78 5.57
N GLY A 20 5.60 1.92 4.55
CA GLY A 20 6.42 2.12 3.36
C GLY A 20 6.09 3.44 2.64
N LEU A 21 4.81 3.75 2.45
CA LEU A 21 4.38 5.00 1.84
C LEU A 21 4.81 6.23 2.65
N LYS A 22 4.67 6.19 3.99
CA LYS A 22 5.17 7.25 4.89
C LYS A 22 6.67 7.47 4.74
N ARG A 23 7.47 6.39 4.67
CA ARG A 23 8.92 6.50 4.47
C ARG A 23 9.29 7.12 3.14
N LEU A 24 8.43 6.98 2.13
CA LEU A 24 8.67 7.58 0.83
C LEU A 24 8.08 9.00 0.72
N GLU A 25 7.34 9.51 1.71
CA GLU A 25 6.65 10.83 1.66
C GLU A 25 7.56 12.00 1.30
N TYR A 26 8.85 11.92 1.62
CA TYR A 26 9.87 12.89 1.22
C TYR A 26 9.97 13.14 -0.30
N ARG A 27 9.48 12.20 -1.13
CA ARG A 27 9.44 12.35 -2.59
C ARG A 27 8.33 13.28 -3.08
N GLY A 28 7.39 13.64 -2.20
CA GLY A 28 6.27 14.54 -2.49
C GLY A 28 5.18 13.88 -3.34
N TYR A 29 4.06 13.53 -2.70
CA TYR A 29 2.85 13.06 -3.36
C TYR A 29 1.65 13.86 -2.88
N ASP A 30 0.80 14.28 -3.79
CA ASP A 30 -0.47 14.94 -3.46
C ASP A 30 -1.55 13.93 -3.01
N SER A 31 -1.33 12.64 -3.27
CA SER A 31 -2.25 11.57 -2.92
C SER A 31 -1.53 10.24 -2.72
N ALA A 32 -2.17 9.34 -1.96
CA ALA A 32 -1.75 7.97 -1.76
C ALA A 32 -2.96 7.04 -1.84
N GLY A 33 -2.74 5.78 -2.17
CA GLY A 33 -3.79 4.76 -2.21
C GLY A 33 -3.19 3.38 -2.08
N ILE A 34 -3.96 2.45 -1.52
CA ILE A 34 -3.54 1.07 -1.32
C ILE A 34 -4.60 0.14 -1.91
N ALA A 35 -4.14 -0.90 -2.59
CA ALA A 35 -4.98 -2.00 -3.05
C ALA A 35 -4.40 -3.31 -2.51
N VAL A 36 -5.26 -4.12 -1.90
CA VAL A 36 -4.89 -5.42 -1.36
C VAL A 36 -5.77 -6.50 -1.97
N LEU A 37 -5.15 -7.64 -2.28
CA LEU A 37 -5.86 -8.83 -2.73
C LEU A 37 -6.32 -9.61 -1.50
N ASN A 38 -7.62 -9.88 -1.40
CA ASN A 38 -8.17 -10.69 -0.33
C ASN A 38 -8.11 -12.19 -0.67
N GLN A 39 -8.49 -13.05 0.29
CA GLN A 39 -8.50 -14.50 0.09
C GLN A 39 -9.50 -14.98 -0.97
N ALA A 40 -10.53 -14.19 -1.26
CA ALA A 40 -11.49 -14.44 -2.33
C ALA A 40 -10.96 -14.01 -3.71
N SER A 41 -9.68 -13.62 -3.81
CA SER A 41 -9.05 -13.07 -5.02
C SER A 41 -9.71 -11.78 -5.53
N GLU A 42 -10.33 -11.03 -4.63
CA GLU A 42 -10.91 -9.72 -4.93
C GLU A 42 -9.95 -8.62 -4.51
N ILE A 43 -9.89 -7.58 -5.33
CA ILE A 43 -9.09 -6.39 -5.02
C ILE A 43 -9.92 -5.45 -4.15
N GLN A 44 -9.48 -5.24 -2.92
CA GLN A 44 -10.02 -4.22 -2.03
C GLN A 44 -9.15 -2.98 -2.05
N ARG A 45 -9.76 -1.84 -2.37
CA ARG A 45 -9.10 -0.53 -2.30
C ARG A 45 -9.28 0.03 -0.90
N VAL A 46 -8.17 0.29 -0.23
CA VAL A 46 -8.12 1.01 1.04
C VAL A 46 -7.89 2.47 0.70
N ARG A 47 -8.92 3.29 0.89
CA ARG A 47 -8.89 4.74 0.71
C ARG A 47 -8.59 5.44 2.01
#